data_AF-A0A838HJ72-F1
#
_entry.id   AF-A0A838HJ72-F1
#
_cell.length_a   1.000
_cell.length_b   1.000
_cell.length_c   1.000
_cell.angle_alpha   90.00
_cell.angle_beta   90.00
_cell.angle_gamma   90.00
#
_symmetry.space_group_name_H-M   'P 1'
#
loop_
_entity.id
_entity.type
_entity.pdbx_description
1 polymer ?
#
loop_
_entity_poly.entity_id
_entity_poly.type
_entity_poly.pdbx_seq_one_letter_code
_entity_poly.pdbx_strand_id
1 'polypeptide(L)'
;MKALVLAPQPFFASRGTPFSVYYRTLITAEQGVQVDLLTYGEGQDVDIPGVRIIRIPRIPFLSPVPIGPSGKKFFLDGLMLLWTLALLVTHRYDFVQAHEESVFFSRLLKPLFRFKLLYDMHSSLPQQLTNFNFTRSRRLIGLFERLESEALASADAVITICPD
;
A
#
# COMPACT_ATOMS: atom_id res chain seq x y z
N MET A 1 -11.73 -1.09 -16.99
CA MET A 1 -11.65 -0.62 -15.59
C MET A 1 -10.28 0.00 -15.34
N LYS A 2 -10.18 0.96 -14.43
CA LYS A 2 -8.92 1.58 -14.02
C LYS A 2 -8.69 1.42 -12.52
N ALA A 3 -7.53 0.91 -12.15
CA ALA A 3 -7.12 0.66 -10.77
C ALA A 3 -5.97 1.57 -10.35
N LEU A 4 -5.98 2.01 -9.09
CA LEU A 4 -4.82 2.57 -8.42
C LEU A 4 -4.32 1.55 -7.40
N VAL A 5 -3.15 0.96 -7.64
CA VAL A 5 -2.50 0.04 -6.71
C VAL A 5 -1.51 0.84 -5.86
N LEU A 6 -1.59 0.73 -4.55
CA LEU A 6 -0.72 1.43 -3.60
C LEU A 6 0.19 0.41 -2.91
N ALA A 7 1.50 0.51 -3.18
CA ALA A 7 2.51 -0.38 -2.62
C ALA A 7 3.51 0.42 -1.75
N PRO A 8 3.30 0.50 -0.41
CA PRO A 8 4.13 1.28 0.53
C PRO A 8 5.48 0.61 0.84
N GLN A 9 6.24 0.31 -0.21
CA GLN A 9 7.49 -0.41 -0.14
C GLN A 9 8.33 -0.18 -1.41
N PRO A 10 9.63 -0.51 -1.40
CA PRO A 10 10.43 -0.54 -2.62
C PRO A 10 9.95 -1.62 -3.60
N PHE A 11 9.51 -1.23 -4.79
CA PHE A 11 9.09 -2.12 -5.87
C PHE A 11 9.97 -1.92 -7.10
N PHE A 12 10.54 -2.90 -7.78
CA PHE A 12 10.60 -4.34 -7.54
C PHE A 12 11.92 -4.70 -6.82
N ALA A 13 11.87 -4.94 -5.51
CA ALA A 13 13.03 -5.39 -4.73
C ALA A 13 12.94 -6.90 -4.43
N SER A 14 14.07 -7.60 -4.31
CA SER A 14 14.15 -9.05 -4.02
C SER A 14 13.70 -9.41 -2.60
N ARG A 15 12.42 -9.18 -2.29
CA ARG A 15 11.75 -9.44 -1.01
C ARG A 15 10.36 -10.02 -1.29
N GLY A 16 9.77 -10.73 -0.31
CA GLY A 16 8.49 -11.42 -0.49
C GLY A 16 7.34 -10.52 -0.95
N THR A 17 7.05 -9.43 -0.23
CA THR A 17 5.92 -8.55 -0.52
C THR A 17 5.99 -7.88 -1.91
N PRO A 18 7.15 -7.39 -2.41
CA PRO A 18 7.27 -6.90 -3.79
C PRO A 18 6.91 -7.94 -4.86
N PHE A 19 7.25 -9.23 -4.67
CA PHE A 19 6.83 -10.27 -5.61
C PHE A 19 5.30 -10.49 -5.57
N SER A 20 4.69 -10.48 -4.38
CA SER A 20 3.23 -10.56 -4.25
C SER A 20 2.53 -9.42 -4.99
N VAL A 21 3.01 -8.18 -4.81
CA VAL A 21 2.51 -7.00 -5.54
C VAL A 21 2.67 -7.19 -7.06
N TYR A 22 3.84 -7.66 -7.50
CA TYR A 22 4.13 -7.88 -8.92
C TYR A 22 3.13 -8.84 -9.56
N TYR A 23 2.99 -10.06 -9.03
CA TYR A 23 2.14 -11.08 -9.64
C TYR A 23 0.66 -10.71 -9.59
N ARG A 24 0.19 -10.09 -8.51
CA ARG A 24 -1.20 -9.61 -8.41
C ARG A 24 -1.48 -8.48 -9.40
N THR A 25 -0.55 -7.55 -9.55
CA THR A 25 -0.67 -6.45 -10.52
C THR A 25 -0.64 -6.97 -11.96
N LEU A 26 0.28 -7.89 -12.27
CA LEU A 26 0.37 -8.55 -13.57
C LEU A 26 -0.95 -9.25 -13.93
N ILE A 27 -1.45 -10.14 -13.06
CA ILE A 27 -2.69 -10.87 -13.33
C ILE A 27 -3.87 -9.89 -13.47
N THR A 28 -3.93 -8.84 -12.65
CA THR A 28 -4.98 -7.81 -12.77
C THR A 28 -4.93 -7.12 -14.14
N ALA A 29 -3.74 -6.78 -14.63
CA ALA A 29 -3.57 -6.17 -15.94
C ALA A 29 -3.91 -7.14 -17.10
N GLU A 30 -3.55 -8.42 -16.98
CA GLU A 30 -3.91 -9.46 -17.95
C GLU A 30 -5.43 -9.67 -18.06
N GLN A 31 -6.19 -9.37 -17.01
CA GLN A 31 -7.66 -9.34 -17.04
C GLN A 31 -8.23 -8.06 -17.71
N GLY A 32 -7.39 -7.22 -18.32
CA GLY A 32 -7.80 -6.02 -19.05
C GLY A 32 -8.00 -4.77 -18.19
N VAL A 33 -7.56 -4.79 -16.93
CA VAL A 33 -7.59 -3.61 -16.05
C VAL A 33 -6.38 -2.72 -16.32
N GLN A 34 -6.60 -1.42 -16.53
CA GLN A 34 -5.50 -0.45 -16.62
C GLN A 34 -5.04 -0.09 -15.21
N VAL A 35 -3.77 -0.31 -14.90
CA VAL A 35 -3.25 -0.14 -13.53
C VAL A 35 -2.27 1.03 -13.45
N ASP A 36 -2.52 1.97 -12.55
CA ASP A 36 -1.48 2.86 -12.06
C ASP A 36 -0.95 2.27 -10.73
N LEU A 37 0.33 1.88 -10.69
CA LEU A 37 0.98 1.33 -9.49
C LEU A 37 1.83 2.40 -8.83
N LEU A 38 1.36 2.97 -7.71
CA LEU A 38 2.11 3.95 -6.92
C LEU A 38 2.97 3.25 -5.86
N THR A 39 4.26 3.59 -5.82
CA THR A 39 5.24 2.95 -4.93
C THR A 39 6.34 3.91 -4.47
N TYR A 40 7.23 3.44 -3.59
CA TYR A 40 8.39 4.20 -3.14
C TYR A 40 9.38 4.48 -4.29
N GLY A 41 10.20 5.52 -4.10
CA GLY A 41 11.24 5.90 -5.06
C GLY A 41 12.38 4.89 -5.19
N GLU A 42 12.56 4.00 -4.22
CA GLU A 42 13.55 2.91 -4.28
C GLU A 42 12.95 1.66 -4.96
N GLY A 43 13.76 0.93 -5.72
CA GLY A 43 13.37 -0.31 -6.38
C GLY A 43 13.94 -0.42 -7.79
N GLN A 44 13.41 -1.38 -8.57
CA GLN A 44 13.77 -1.61 -9.96
C GLN A 44 12.55 -1.40 -10.86
N ASP A 45 12.78 -0.83 -12.04
CA ASP A 45 11.75 -0.70 -13.07
C ASP A 45 11.62 -2.01 -13.84
N VAL A 46 10.37 -2.43 -14.02
CA VAL A 46 9.98 -3.65 -14.74
C VAL A 46 8.88 -3.28 -15.71
N ASP A 47 8.86 -3.93 -16.87
CA ASP A 47 7.80 -3.71 -17.85
C ASP A 47 6.67 -4.71 -17.62
N ILE A 48 5.47 -4.19 -17.37
CA ILE A 48 4.25 -4.99 -17.22
C ILE A 48 3.20 -4.37 -18.15
N PRO A 49 2.80 -5.06 -19.23
CA PRO A 49 1.80 -4.54 -20.16
C PRO A 49 0.51 -4.13 -19.44
N GLY A 50 0.01 -2.93 -19.74
CA GLY A 50 -1.21 -2.39 -19.09
C GLY A 50 -0.99 -1.78 -17.70
N VAL A 51 0.26 -1.68 -17.23
CA VAL A 51 0.61 -1.10 -15.94
C VAL A 51 1.53 0.11 -16.13
N ARG A 52 1.17 1.22 -15.49
CA ARG A 52 2.03 2.39 -15.34
C ARG A 52 2.58 2.41 -13.92
N ILE A 53 3.88 2.19 -13.78
CA ILE A 53 4.58 2.30 -12.50
C ILE A 53 4.85 3.79 -12.22
N ILE A 54 4.36 4.27 -11.08
CA ILE A 54 4.50 5.64 -10.61
C ILE A 54 5.28 5.61 -9.31
N ARG A 55 6.38 6.34 -9.26
CA ARG A 55 7.23 6.42 -8.06
C ARG A 55 7.12 7.79 -7.43
N ILE A 56 7.02 7.82 -6.11
CA ILE A 56 7.32 9.05 -5.37
C ILE A 56 8.81 9.39 -5.55
N PRO A 57 9.21 10.67 -5.37
CA PRO A 57 10.61 11.08 -5.43
C PRO A 57 11.50 10.22 -4.54
N ARG A 58 12.64 9.79 -5.08
CA ARG A 58 13.65 9.09 -4.30
C ARG A 58 14.35 10.07 -3.36
N ILE A 59 14.37 9.77 -2.07
CA ILE A 59 15.01 10.61 -1.04
C ILE A 59 16.30 9.92 -0.58
N PRO A 60 17.50 10.42 -0.92
CA PRO A 60 18.76 9.73 -0.68
C PRO A 60 19.01 9.36 0.79
N PHE A 61 18.70 10.25 1.73
CA PHE A 61 18.94 10.02 3.16
C PHE A 61 17.95 9.03 3.82
N LEU A 62 16.88 8.63 3.10
CA LEU A 62 15.94 7.60 3.54
C LEU A 62 16.26 6.21 2.96
N SER A 63 17.27 6.10 2.10
CA SER A 63 17.74 4.82 1.56
C SER A 63 18.87 4.23 2.42
N PRO A 64 19.00 2.90 2.54
CA PRO A 64 18.02 1.90 2.15
C PRO A 64 16.79 1.93 3.07
N VAL A 65 15.63 1.56 2.52
CA VAL A 65 14.40 1.39 3.30
C VAL A 65 14.42 0.02 4.00
N PRO A 66 14.38 -0.02 5.35
CA PRO A 66 14.46 -1.27 6.10
C PRO A 66 13.19 -2.12 5.91
N ILE A 67 13.29 -3.41 6.25
CA ILE A 67 12.13 -4.30 6.39
C ILE A 67 11.45 -3.99 7.74
N GLY A 68 10.12 -3.97 7.74
CA GLY A 68 9.31 -3.73 8.95
C GLY A 68 9.05 -2.23 9.25
N PRO A 69 8.31 -1.94 10.33
CA PRO A 69 7.94 -0.58 10.71
C PRO A 69 9.17 0.30 10.99
N SER A 70 9.23 1.50 10.40
CA SER A 70 10.30 2.46 10.66
C SER A 70 9.84 3.89 10.43
N GLY A 71 10.50 4.85 11.09
CA GLY A 71 10.24 6.28 10.85
C GLY A 71 10.51 6.69 9.39
N LYS A 72 11.41 5.98 8.69
CA LYS A 72 11.66 6.19 7.26
C LYS A 72 10.43 5.83 6.41
N LYS A 73 9.81 4.66 6.65
CA LYS A 73 8.56 4.25 5.98
C LYS A 73 7.46 5.26 6.26
N PHE A 74 7.26 5.64 7.52
CA PHE A 74 6.24 6.62 7.91
C PHE A 74 6.36 7.95 7.13
N PHE A 75 7.58 8.46 6.95
CA PHE A 75 7.79 9.65 6.13
C PHE A 75 7.44 9.42 4.65
N LEU A 76 7.88 8.29 4.08
CA LEU A 76 7.58 7.92 2.70
C LEU A 76 6.08 7.67 2.47
N ASP A 77 5.37 7.15 3.46
CA ASP A 77 3.91 6.98 3.42
C ASP A 77 3.18 8.32 3.39
N GLY A 78 3.67 9.31 4.14
CA GLY A 78 3.19 10.68 4.05
C GLY A 78 3.37 11.26 2.64
N LEU A 79 4.51 10.98 1.99
CA LEU A 79 4.75 11.39 0.60
C LEU A 79 3.85 10.62 -0.38
N MET A 80 3.67 9.31 -0.18
CA MET A 80 2.73 8.51 -0.96
C MET A 80 1.30 9.00 -0.85
N LEU A 81 0.86 9.45 0.34
CA LEU A 81 -0.45 10.06 0.52
C LEU A 81 -0.63 11.29 -0.38
N LEU A 82 0.37 12.18 -0.44
CA LEU A 82 0.32 13.36 -1.32
C LEU A 82 0.22 12.96 -2.80
N TRP A 83 0.99 11.96 -3.24
CA TRP A 83 0.91 11.44 -4.61
C TRP A 83 -0.42 10.75 -4.89
N THR A 84 -0.95 10.01 -3.90
CA THR A 84 -2.25 9.35 -3.99
C THR A 84 -3.34 10.40 -4.20
N LEU A 85 -3.33 11.48 -3.42
CA LEU A 85 -4.23 12.62 -3.58
C LEU A 85 -4.11 13.25 -4.97
N ALA A 86 -2.88 13.52 -5.43
CA ALA A 86 -2.65 14.08 -6.76
C ALA A 86 -3.23 13.18 -7.87
N LEU A 87 -3.03 11.86 -7.78
CA LEU A 87 -3.59 10.90 -8.74
C LEU A 87 -5.12 10.84 -8.67
N LEU A 88 -5.70 10.78 -7.47
CA LEU A 88 -7.16 10.74 -7.29
C LEU A 88 -7.84 12.03 -7.76
N VAL A 89 -7.16 13.19 -7.70
CA VAL A 89 -7.67 14.46 -8.22
C VAL A 89 -7.56 14.54 -9.75
N THR A 90 -6.48 13.99 -10.33
CA THR A 90 -6.20 14.09 -11.77
C THR A 90 -6.81 12.96 -12.59
N HIS A 91 -7.14 11.84 -11.97
CA HIS A 91 -7.66 10.65 -12.62
C HIS A 91 -8.84 10.07 -11.82
N ARG A 92 -9.76 9.42 -12.53
CA ARG A 92 -10.80 8.60 -11.90
C ARG A 92 -10.40 7.13 -11.90
N TYR A 93 -10.56 6.50 -10.74
CA TYR A 93 -10.29 5.09 -10.53
C TYR A 93 -11.57 4.39 -10.09
N ASP A 94 -11.84 3.22 -10.68
CA ASP A 94 -12.97 2.38 -10.29
C ASP A 94 -12.72 1.78 -8.90
N PHE A 95 -11.47 1.40 -8.64
CA PHE A 95 -11.04 0.88 -7.36
C PHE A 95 -9.59 1.26 -7.01
N VAL A 96 -9.32 1.29 -5.70
CA VAL A 96 -7.99 1.43 -5.13
C VAL A 96 -7.65 0.11 -4.43
N GLN A 97 -6.54 -0.50 -4.81
CA GLN A 97 -5.99 -1.67 -4.13
C GLN A 97 -4.88 -1.20 -3.19
N ALA A 98 -5.16 -1.21 -1.90
CA ALA A 98 -4.25 -0.75 -0.86
C ALA A 98 -3.51 -1.93 -0.24
N HIS A 99 -2.18 -1.91 -0.27
CA HIS A 99 -1.33 -2.89 0.41
C HIS A 99 -0.89 -2.37 1.79
N GLU A 100 -0.87 -3.24 2.78
CA GLU A 100 -0.36 -2.96 4.14
C GLU A 100 -0.89 -1.62 4.72
N GLU A 101 -0.03 -0.72 5.19
CA GLU A 101 -0.40 0.52 5.87
C GLU A 101 -1.10 1.55 4.96
N SER A 102 -1.03 1.38 3.64
CA SER A 102 -1.66 2.32 2.70
C SER A 102 -3.20 2.32 2.78
N VAL A 103 -3.78 1.27 3.36
CA VAL A 103 -5.23 1.19 3.60
C VAL A 103 -5.71 2.29 4.56
N PHE A 104 -4.86 2.71 5.50
CA PHE A 104 -5.24 3.68 6.54
C PHE A 104 -5.54 5.05 5.99
N PHE A 105 -4.82 5.51 4.96
CA PHE A 105 -5.17 6.75 4.30
C PHE A 105 -6.18 6.51 3.16
N SER A 106 -6.13 5.35 2.49
CA SER A 106 -7.11 5.02 1.44
C SER A 106 -8.55 5.02 1.96
N ARG A 107 -8.80 4.48 3.16
CA ARG A 107 -10.15 4.53 3.78
C ARG A 107 -10.65 5.95 4.00
N LEU A 108 -9.76 6.91 4.29
CA LEU A 108 -10.12 8.30 4.54
C LEU A 108 -10.44 9.03 3.22
N LEU A 109 -9.77 8.63 2.14
CA LEU A 109 -9.98 9.19 0.80
C LEU A 109 -11.18 8.57 0.08
N LYS A 110 -11.53 7.33 0.40
CA LYS A 110 -12.68 6.61 -0.19
C LYS A 110 -13.98 7.43 -0.22
N PRO A 111 -14.49 8.04 0.88
CA PRO A 111 -15.74 8.80 0.84
C PRO A 111 -15.67 10.05 -0.05
N LEU A 112 -14.48 10.65 -0.19
CA LEU A 112 -14.26 11.85 -0.99
C LEU A 112 -14.22 11.54 -2.49
N PHE A 113 -13.50 10.48 -2.88
CA PHE A 113 -13.27 10.13 -4.29
C PHE A 113 -14.16 9.00 -4.82
N ARG A 114 -14.92 8.34 -3.93
CA ARG A 114 -15.96 7.33 -4.23
C ARG A 114 -15.49 6.10 -5.01
N PHE A 115 -14.22 5.73 -4.88
CA PHE A 115 -13.70 4.47 -5.40
C PHE A 115 -14.09 3.27 -4.53
N LYS A 116 -14.04 2.05 -5.10
CA LYS A 116 -14.08 0.80 -4.32
C LYS A 116 -12.72 0.52 -3.68
N LEU A 117 -12.69 0.09 -2.43
CA LEU A 117 -11.45 -0.16 -1.68
C LEU A 117 -11.22 -1.67 -1.55
N LEU A 118 -10.16 -2.16 -2.19
CA LEU A 118 -9.64 -3.51 -2.01
C LEU A 118 -8.44 -3.46 -1.05
N TYR A 119 -8.51 -4.17 0.07
CA TYR A 119 -7.42 -4.23 1.04
C TYR A 119 -6.63 -5.53 0.89
N ASP A 120 -5.33 -5.43 0.62
CA ASP A 120 -4.42 -6.56 0.53
C ASP A 120 -3.61 -6.68 1.83
N MET A 121 -4.09 -7.55 2.71
CA MET A 121 -3.56 -7.76 4.06
C MET A 121 -2.52 -8.89 4.03
N HIS A 122 -1.25 -8.52 3.83
CA HIS A 122 -0.12 -9.47 3.86
C HIS A 122 0.20 -9.94 5.28
N SER A 123 -0.06 -9.09 6.27
CA SER A 123 0.10 -9.43 7.69
C SER A 123 -0.67 -8.43 8.55
N SER A 124 -1.01 -8.81 9.77
CA SER A 124 -1.61 -7.90 10.75
C SER A 124 -0.60 -6.83 11.16
N LEU A 125 -0.95 -5.56 10.97
CA LEU A 125 -0.09 -4.41 11.28
C LEU A 125 0.16 -4.27 12.80
N PRO A 126 -0.82 -4.46 13.70
CA PRO A 126 -0.58 -4.58 15.14
C PRO A 126 0.41 -5.70 15.50
N GLN A 127 0.27 -6.85 14.84
CA GLN A 127 1.17 -7.99 15.07
C GLN A 127 2.59 -7.65 14.61
N GLN A 128 2.76 -6.94 13.49
CA GLN A 128 4.06 -6.43 13.06
C GLN A 128 4.72 -5.53 14.12
N LEU A 129 3.98 -4.62 14.76
CA LEU A 129 4.55 -3.76 15.80
C LEU A 129 5.15 -4.54 16.96
N THR A 130 4.51 -5.65 17.33
CA THR A 130 4.96 -6.55 18.40
C THR A 130 6.13 -7.41 17.93
N ASN A 131 6.01 -8.06 16.76
CA ASN A 131 7.03 -8.96 16.21
C ASN A 131 8.36 -8.25 15.94
N PHE A 132 8.32 -6.99 15.49
CA PHE A 132 9.52 -6.18 15.24
C PHE A 132 10.01 -5.41 16.48
N ASN A 133 9.40 -5.59 17.66
CA ASN A 133 9.68 -4.83 18.89
C ASN A 133 9.68 -3.30 18.65
N PHE A 134 8.85 -2.82 17.73
CA PHE A 134 8.83 -1.40 17.34
C PHE A 134 8.34 -0.51 18.50
N THR A 135 7.41 -1.02 19.30
CA THR A 135 6.91 -0.34 20.49
C THR A 135 6.47 -1.34 21.55
N ARG A 136 6.52 -0.94 22.82
CA ARG A 136 5.89 -1.65 23.95
C ARG A 136 4.66 -0.91 24.49
N SER A 137 4.29 0.22 23.85
CA SER A 137 3.16 1.04 24.29
C SER A 137 1.85 0.36 23.94
N ARG A 138 1.13 -0.12 24.96
CA ARG A 138 -0.21 -0.71 24.80
C ARG A 138 -1.20 0.24 24.12
N ARG A 139 -1.04 1.55 24.32
CA ARG A 139 -1.88 2.57 23.67
C ARG A 139 -1.63 2.64 22.16
N LEU A 140 -0.36 2.54 21.74
CA LEU A 140 -0.01 2.58 20.32
C LEU A 140 -0.43 1.29 19.62
N ILE A 141 -0.26 0.14 20.27
CA ILE A 141 -0.76 -1.14 19.77
C ILE A 141 -2.29 -1.09 19.61
N GLY A 142 -3.02 -0.68 20.66
CA GLY A 142 -4.48 -0.55 20.60
C GLY A 142 -4.99 0.46 19.56
N LEU A 143 -4.22 1.51 19.26
CA LEU A 143 -4.52 2.41 18.14
C LEU A 143 -4.43 1.67 16.80
N PHE A 144 -3.37 0.89 16.57
CA PHE A 144 -3.21 0.13 15.34
C PHE A 144 -4.26 -0.98 15.21
N GLU A 145 -4.63 -1.65 16.30
CA GLU A 145 -5.73 -2.63 16.32
C GLU A 145 -7.04 -1.98 15.87
N ARG A 146 -7.33 -0.79 16.40
CA ARG A 146 -8.50 -0.01 15.98
C ARG A 146 -8.43 0.42 14.52
N LEU A 147 -7.27 0.92 14.06
CA LEU A 147 -7.09 1.34 12.67
C LEU A 147 -7.24 0.16 11.69
N GLU A 148 -6.75 -1.01 12.05
CA GLU A 148 -6.91 -2.24 11.27
C GLU A 148 -8.39 -2.67 11.23
N SER A 149 -9.07 -2.69 12.38
CA SER A 149 -10.51 -3.00 12.43
C SER A 149 -11.35 -2.03 11.60
N GLU A 150 -11.06 -0.72 11.68
CA GLU A 150 -11.71 0.29 10.85
C GLU A 150 -11.39 0.11 9.36
N ALA A 151 -10.16 -0.26 9.02
CA ALA A 151 -9.76 -0.55 7.63
C ALA A 151 -10.52 -1.75 7.07
N LEU A 152 -10.58 -2.86 7.82
CA LEU A 152 -11.34 -4.06 7.47
C LEU A 152 -12.83 -3.75 7.24
N ALA A 153 -13.45 -2.99 8.15
CA ALA A 153 -14.86 -2.61 8.02
C ALA A 153 -15.13 -1.65 6.85
N SER A 154 -14.13 -0.86 6.46
CA SER A 154 -14.26 0.13 5.37
C SER A 154 -13.99 -0.43 3.98
N ALA A 155 -13.25 -1.53 3.87
CA ALA A 155 -12.91 -2.16 2.61
C ALA A 155 -14.15 -2.82 1.98
N ASP A 156 -14.30 -2.71 0.66
CA ASP A 156 -15.34 -3.44 -0.09
C ASP A 156 -14.96 -4.92 -0.27
N ALA A 157 -13.66 -5.24 -0.22
CA ALA A 157 -13.13 -6.59 -0.19
C ALA A 157 -11.75 -6.60 0.50
N VAL A 158 -11.43 -7.72 1.16
CA VAL A 158 -10.14 -7.94 1.81
C VAL A 158 -9.55 -9.24 1.28
N ILE A 159 -8.27 -9.20 0.89
CA ILE A 159 -7.50 -10.40 0.55
C ILE A 159 -6.53 -10.67 1.69
N THR A 160 -6.62 -11.86 2.28
CA THR A 160 -5.73 -12.34 3.34
C THR A 160 -4.92 -13.55 2.82
N ILE A 161 -3.75 -13.79 3.41
CA ILE A 161 -2.89 -14.93 3.04
C ILE A 161 -2.78 -16.03 4.11
N CYS A 162 -3.14 -15.75 5.36
CA CYS A 162 -3.23 -16.74 6.41
C CYS A 162 -4.48 -16.51 7.28
N PRO A 163 -5.08 -17.57 7.85
CA PRO A 163 -5.94 -17.41 9.02
C PRO A 163 -5.11 -16.90 10.20
N ASP A 164 -5.76 -16.11 11.08
CA ASP A 164 -5.17 -15.62 12.34
C ASP A 164 -4.77 -16.77 13.28
#